data_AF-A0ABD6REQ3-F1
#
_entry.id   AF-A0ABD6REQ3-F1
#
_cell.length_a   1.000
_cell.length_b   1.000
_cell.length_c   1.000
_cell.angle_alpha   90.00
_cell.angle_beta   90.00
_cell.angle_gamma   90.00
#
_symmetry.space_group_name_H-M   'P 1'
#
loop_
_entity.id
_entity.type
_entity.pdbx_description
1 polymer ?
#
loop_
_entity_poly.entity_id
_entity_poly.type
_entity_poly.pdbx_seq_one_letter_code
_entity_poly.pdbx_strand_id
1 'polypeptide(L)'
;MFDKRDTIEQSGNKNLAIQNSQINVVISIYDEIDRLIRNGKFIEVAELMKQVNSFIGTKHPFYPHYRYKPVQFGDIVIYEHEPLTSEAKEKYPLSLKGTFKIPKEKLDGYNTLDELLEDAYFKQEEIEINMTSLATWLGDTLVETPNLDASLSSAKAKWVISPKPLPEPLKLSLYFKGKTDITIIDYLEMGISGKEDNKFILIDNSKQKNTKLLVSLVLPINSNSEGEYISIHGATINLKIKSEFRGNVEALRSLLYFFKLTSDKSKKLALKNLPENNDFLIVSSVSFNGDITEVEKDYHFFERLFKVEKYYNITFTVPEILNPNDWEALEILEHSMENKPIIKKLKKFTVTFTEKESVQNILSVFDSEKIVKKLMFTTSGPEARIEFFNAVIPIEKVENIYNSVQIVDLDRLHGKLEYMDEGESIKIVFVPGEDPEFKQLYYFKTASEI
;
A
#
# COMPACT_ATOMS: atom_id res chain seq x y z
N MET A 1 78.47 -71.79 42.00
CA MET A 1 79.07 -70.44 42.10
C MET A 1 77.96 -69.45 41.90
N PHE A 2 77.64 -68.66 42.92
CA PHE A 2 76.58 -67.66 42.87
C PHE A 2 77.09 -66.44 42.09
N ASP A 3 76.45 -66.08 40.99
CA ASP A 3 76.67 -64.79 40.31
C ASP A 3 76.11 -63.67 41.20
N LYS A 4 77.02 -62.84 41.71
CA LYS A 4 76.70 -61.56 42.35
C LYS A 4 75.94 -60.71 41.33
N ARG A 5 74.70 -60.35 41.66
CA ARG A 5 74.00 -59.27 40.96
C ARG A 5 74.43 -57.95 41.61
N ASP A 6 75.03 -57.07 40.81
CA ASP A 6 75.27 -55.69 41.19
C ASP A 6 73.91 -55.02 41.42
N THR A 7 73.65 -54.63 42.66
CA THR A 7 72.40 -53.97 43.06
C THR A 7 72.73 -52.50 43.29
N ILE A 8 72.07 -51.60 42.54
CA ILE A 8 72.15 -50.16 42.79
C ILE A 8 70.93 -49.78 43.62
N GLU A 9 71.12 -49.51 44.91
CA GLU A 9 70.11 -48.91 45.77
C GLU A 9 70.27 -47.39 45.75
N GLN A 10 69.23 -46.66 45.32
CA GLN A 10 69.21 -45.20 45.35
C GLN A 10 68.10 -44.72 46.30
N SER A 11 68.50 -44.15 47.44
CA SER A 11 67.58 -43.51 48.38
C SER A 11 67.63 -41.98 48.25
N GLY A 12 66.56 -41.42 47.64
CA GLY A 12 65.95 -40.10 47.90
C GLY A 12 66.78 -38.80 47.92
N ASN A 13 66.68 -38.01 46.84
CA ASN A 13 66.16 -36.62 46.87
C ASN A 13 66.08 -36.06 45.43
N LYS A 14 64.88 -36.08 44.82
CA LYS A 14 64.57 -35.53 43.47
C LYS A 14 65.32 -36.11 42.26
N ASN A 15 65.86 -37.32 42.35
CA ASN A 15 66.37 -38.01 41.16
C ASN A 15 65.22 -38.71 40.42
N LEU A 16 65.05 -38.42 39.13
CA LEU A 16 64.07 -39.05 38.24
C LEU A 16 64.81 -40.06 37.35
N ALA A 17 64.62 -41.35 37.60
CA ALA A 17 65.09 -42.41 36.73
C ALA A 17 64.01 -42.70 35.67
N ILE A 18 64.15 -42.12 34.48
CA ILE A 18 63.28 -42.43 33.35
C ILE A 18 63.97 -43.48 32.49
N GLN A 19 63.46 -44.71 32.52
CA GLN A 19 63.90 -45.79 31.65
C GLN A 19 62.85 -45.97 30.54
N ASN A 20 63.22 -45.66 29.29
CA ASN A 20 62.51 -45.94 28.03
C ASN A 20 60.98 -45.99 28.12
N SER A 21 60.35 -44.98 28.72
CA SER A 21 58.90 -44.87 28.79
C SER A 21 58.43 -43.82 27.80
N GLN A 22 57.64 -44.22 26.80
CA GLN A 22 56.88 -43.29 25.97
C GLN A 22 55.76 -42.68 26.83
N ILE A 23 55.92 -41.42 27.22
CA ILE A 23 54.88 -40.67 27.91
C ILE A 23 53.92 -40.14 26.83
N ASN A 24 52.76 -40.79 26.68
CA ASN A 24 51.66 -40.26 25.87
C ASN A 24 50.86 -39.27 26.74
N VAL A 25 51.12 -37.98 26.57
CA VAL A 25 50.27 -36.93 27.17
C VAL A 25 49.00 -36.82 26.33
N VAL A 26 47.90 -37.37 26.83
CA VAL A 26 46.57 -37.19 26.22
C VAL A 26 46.02 -35.86 26.73
N ILE A 27 46.13 -34.80 25.93
CA ILE A 27 45.50 -33.50 26.22
C ILE A 27 44.05 -33.58 25.73
N SER A 28 43.08 -33.35 26.62
CA SER A 28 41.68 -33.24 26.22
C SER A 28 41.45 -32.01 25.36
N ILE A 29 40.50 -32.05 24.43
CA ILE A 29 40.14 -30.87 23.63
C ILE A 29 39.73 -29.69 24.52
N TYR A 30 39.13 -29.99 25.68
CA TYR A 30 38.71 -28.97 26.65
C TYR A 30 39.89 -28.31 27.35
N ASP A 31 40.93 -29.08 27.67
CA ASP A 31 42.16 -28.56 28.28
C ASP A 31 42.92 -27.67 27.30
N GLU A 32 42.92 -28.06 26.01
CA GLU A 32 43.54 -27.26 24.96
C GLU A 32 42.75 -25.97 24.69
N ILE A 33 41.42 -26.03 24.67
CA ILE A 33 40.57 -24.83 24.57
C ILE A 33 40.80 -23.89 25.77
N ASP A 34 40.79 -24.40 27.00
CA ASP A 34 41.04 -23.59 28.21
C ASP A 34 42.44 -22.96 28.18
N ARG A 35 43.46 -23.73 27.76
CA ARG A 35 44.82 -23.22 27.57
C ARG A 35 44.88 -22.09 26.55
N LEU A 36 44.20 -22.22 25.41
CA LEU A 36 44.18 -21.19 24.36
C LEU A 36 43.42 -19.94 24.83
N ILE A 37 42.28 -20.10 25.50
CA ILE A 37 41.49 -18.99 26.07
C ILE A 37 42.29 -18.21 27.12
N ARG A 38 42.92 -18.90 28.08
CA ARG A 38 43.76 -18.26 29.11
C ARG A 38 44.92 -17.46 28.53
N ASN A 39 45.39 -17.85 27.34
CA ASN A 39 46.45 -17.17 26.61
C ASN A 39 45.93 -16.13 25.60
N GLY A 40 44.62 -15.85 25.57
CA GLY A 40 43.99 -14.87 24.66
C GLY A 40 43.94 -15.28 23.19
N LYS A 41 44.17 -16.56 22.89
CA LYS A 41 44.34 -17.12 21.54
C LYS A 41 43.03 -17.59 20.91
N PHE A 42 42.09 -16.67 20.73
CA PHE A 42 40.74 -16.99 20.24
C PHE A 42 40.69 -17.44 18.77
N ILE A 43 41.65 -17.02 17.95
CA ILE A 43 41.74 -17.45 16.54
C ILE A 43 42.06 -18.94 16.48
N GLU A 44 43.02 -19.39 17.28
CA GLU A 44 43.42 -20.79 17.38
C GLU A 44 42.31 -21.67 17.98
N VAL A 45 41.49 -21.13 18.89
CA VAL A 45 40.26 -21.81 19.35
C VAL A 45 39.28 -22.01 18.20
N ALA A 46 39.05 -20.98 17.37
CA ALA A 46 38.16 -21.09 16.22
C ALA A 46 38.66 -22.11 15.19
N GLU A 47 39.98 -22.15 14.94
CA GLU A 47 40.61 -23.16 14.08
C GLU A 47 40.46 -24.57 14.63
N LEU A 48 40.68 -24.77 15.93
CA LEU A 48 40.48 -26.05 16.60
C LEU A 48 39.01 -26.51 16.48
N MET A 49 38.05 -25.61 16.74
CA MET A 49 36.63 -25.91 16.57
C MET A 49 36.27 -26.24 15.12
N LYS A 50 36.89 -25.57 14.14
CA LYS A 50 36.73 -25.89 12.72
C LYS A 50 37.28 -27.27 12.38
N GLN A 51 38.41 -27.67 12.96
CA GLN A 51 38.98 -29.01 12.78
C GLN A 51 38.09 -30.09 13.37
N VAL A 52 37.56 -29.87 14.59
CA VAL A 52 36.59 -30.77 15.23
C VAL A 52 35.34 -30.93 14.37
N ASN A 53 34.75 -29.82 13.91
CA ASN A 53 33.57 -29.86 13.03
C ASN A 53 33.85 -30.58 11.71
N SER A 54 35.02 -30.36 11.10
CA SER A 54 35.43 -31.05 9.88
C SER A 54 35.59 -32.55 10.11
N PHE A 55 36.20 -32.94 11.24
CA PHE A 55 36.35 -34.34 11.62
C PHE A 55 35.00 -35.02 11.82
N ILE A 56 34.07 -34.40 12.56
CA ILE A 56 32.69 -34.90 12.73
C ILE A 56 32.01 -35.05 11.36
N GLY A 57 32.20 -34.07 10.47
CA GLY A 57 31.69 -34.13 9.10
C GLY A 57 32.12 -35.38 8.34
N THR A 58 33.36 -35.84 8.52
CA THR A 58 33.88 -37.06 7.85
C THR A 58 33.34 -38.37 8.43
N LYS A 59 32.64 -38.33 9.58
CA LYS A 59 31.98 -39.50 10.17
C LYS A 59 30.60 -39.79 9.59
N HIS A 60 30.16 -38.99 8.61
CA HIS A 60 28.91 -39.21 7.92
C HIS A 60 28.91 -40.55 7.16
N PRO A 61 27.84 -41.38 7.22
CA PRO A 61 27.80 -42.71 6.58
C PRO A 61 28.04 -42.69 5.06
N PHE A 62 27.69 -41.58 4.40
CA PHE A 62 27.89 -41.34 2.97
C PHE A 62 29.14 -40.49 2.65
N TYR A 63 30.08 -40.29 3.58
CA TYR A 63 31.34 -39.62 3.24
C TYR A 63 32.13 -40.46 2.21
N PRO A 64 32.71 -39.89 1.13
CA PRO A 64 32.96 -38.46 0.86
C PRO A 64 31.87 -37.72 0.05
N HIS A 65 30.69 -38.31 -0.16
CA HIS A 65 29.59 -37.67 -0.89
C HIS A 65 28.78 -36.70 -0.03
N TYR A 66 28.64 -37.01 1.25
CA TYR A 66 27.94 -36.18 2.24
C TYR A 66 28.78 -36.00 3.49
N ARG A 67 28.55 -34.91 4.21
CA ARG A 67 29.09 -34.67 5.56
C ARG A 67 28.00 -34.25 6.53
N TYR A 68 28.25 -34.48 7.81
CA TYR A 68 27.46 -33.84 8.87
C TYR A 68 27.83 -32.36 8.98
N LYS A 69 26.81 -31.51 9.10
CA LYS A 69 26.94 -30.08 9.35
C LYS A 69 26.16 -29.71 10.62
N PRO A 70 26.82 -29.19 11.67
CA PRO A 70 26.11 -28.74 12.86
C PRO A 70 25.26 -27.51 12.52
N VAL A 71 23.97 -27.57 12.83
CA VAL A 71 22.99 -26.50 12.67
C VAL A 71 22.25 -26.29 14.00
N GLN A 72 22.10 -25.04 14.40
CA GLN A 72 21.35 -24.68 15.60
C GLN A 72 19.85 -24.79 15.31
N PHE A 73 19.14 -25.62 16.08
CA PHE A 73 17.70 -25.76 16.03
C PHE A 73 17.10 -25.45 17.42
N GLY A 74 16.63 -24.23 17.61
CA GLY A 74 16.24 -23.74 18.94
C GLY A 74 17.44 -23.75 19.90
N ASP A 75 17.34 -24.50 21.00
CA ASP A 75 18.40 -24.62 22.02
C ASP A 75 19.31 -25.85 21.82
N ILE A 76 19.09 -26.65 20.76
CA ILE A 76 19.88 -27.85 20.46
C ILE A 76 20.64 -27.73 19.14
N VAL A 77 21.72 -28.51 19.01
CA VAL A 77 22.46 -28.65 17.74
C VAL A 77 22.07 -29.96 17.09
N ILE A 78 21.56 -29.87 15.86
CA ILE A 78 21.30 -31.02 14.99
C ILE A 78 22.43 -31.13 13.96
N TYR A 79 22.72 -32.34 13.50
CA TYR A 79 23.73 -32.57 12.47
C TYR A 79 23.04 -32.87 11.14
N GLU A 80 22.82 -31.83 10.35
CA GLU A 80 22.21 -31.95 9.03
C GLU A 80 23.15 -32.63 8.02
N HIS A 81 22.55 -33.14 6.94
CA HIS A 81 23.24 -33.85 5.87
C HIS A 81 23.54 -32.88 4.73
N GLU A 82 24.81 -32.50 4.57
CA GLU A 82 25.23 -31.57 3.51
C GLU A 82 25.93 -32.34 2.37
N PRO A 83 25.42 -32.25 1.12
CA PRO A 83 26.10 -32.85 -0.04
C PRO A 83 27.39 -32.08 -0.34
N LEU A 84 28.47 -32.81 -0.62
CA LEU A 84 29.77 -32.24 -0.96
C LEU A 84 29.92 -31.92 -2.46
N THR A 85 29.07 -32.50 -3.31
CA THR A 85 29.06 -32.28 -4.77
C THR A 85 27.63 -32.24 -5.32
N SER A 86 27.44 -31.59 -6.48
CA SER A 86 26.14 -31.60 -7.19
C SER A 86 25.73 -33.02 -7.62
N GLU A 87 26.69 -33.84 -8.05
CA GLU A 87 26.45 -35.24 -8.42
C GLU A 87 25.91 -36.07 -7.23
N ALA A 88 26.45 -35.87 -6.02
CA ALA A 88 25.98 -36.54 -4.83
C ALA A 88 24.53 -36.18 -4.49
N LYS A 89 24.16 -34.91 -4.71
CA LYS A 89 22.79 -34.42 -4.51
C LYS A 89 21.80 -35.04 -5.49
N GLU A 90 22.19 -35.23 -6.75
CA GLU A 90 21.37 -35.87 -7.77
C GLU A 90 21.23 -37.38 -7.54
N LYS A 91 22.34 -38.05 -7.22
CA LYS A 91 22.39 -39.51 -7.03
C LYS A 91 21.72 -39.97 -5.74
N TYR A 92 21.87 -39.18 -4.67
CA TYR A 92 21.30 -39.47 -3.36
C TYR A 92 20.54 -38.24 -2.85
N PRO A 93 19.34 -37.96 -3.39
CA PRO A 93 18.57 -36.80 -2.96
C PRO A 93 18.17 -36.92 -1.50
N LEU A 94 18.38 -35.84 -0.74
CA LEU A 94 17.94 -35.73 0.65
C LEU A 94 16.42 -35.62 0.71
N SER A 95 15.78 -36.50 1.48
CA SER A 95 14.35 -36.45 1.78
C SER A 95 14.07 -36.74 3.26
N LEU A 96 13.04 -36.10 3.79
CA LEU A 96 12.56 -36.31 5.15
C LEU A 96 11.19 -36.98 5.07
N LYS A 97 11.00 -38.07 5.82
CA LYS A 97 9.73 -38.79 5.95
C LYS A 97 9.36 -38.87 7.41
N GLY A 98 8.12 -38.53 7.75
CA GLY A 98 7.69 -38.49 9.13
C GLY A 98 6.20 -38.74 9.28
N THR A 99 5.79 -38.95 10.53
CA THR A 99 4.39 -39.03 10.91
C THR A 99 4.06 -37.87 11.83
N PHE A 100 2.91 -37.22 11.63
CA PHE A 100 2.45 -36.12 12.48
C PHE A 100 0.99 -36.30 12.85
N LYS A 101 0.56 -35.57 13.89
CA LYS A 101 -0.83 -35.44 14.30
C LYS A 101 -1.23 -33.98 14.25
N ILE A 102 -2.42 -33.70 13.74
CA ILE A 102 -2.99 -32.35 13.79
C ILE A 102 -3.77 -32.22 15.11
N PRO A 103 -3.57 -31.15 15.89
CA PRO A 103 -4.37 -30.89 17.09
C PRO A 103 -5.87 -30.87 16.75
N LYS A 104 -6.72 -31.45 17.61
CA LYS A 104 -8.17 -31.52 17.36
C LYS A 104 -8.80 -30.14 17.16
N GLU A 105 -8.35 -29.15 17.93
CA GLU A 105 -8.80 -27.75 17.82
C GLU A 105 -8.57 -27.14 16.42
N LYS A 106 -7.58 -27.64 15.67
CA LYS A 106 -7.30 -27.19 14.28
C LYS A 106 -8.12 -27.94 13.24
N LEU A 107 -8.71 -29.07 13.61
CA LEU A 107 -9.64 -29.84 12.78
C LEU A 107 -11.10 -29.46 13.05
N ASP A 108 -11.38 -28.76 14.15
CA ASP A 108 -12.73 -28.30 14.50
C ASP A 108 -13.26 -27.38 13.38
N GLY A 109 -14.35 -27.82 12.74
CA GLY A 109 -14.98 -27.13 11.61
C GLY A 109 -14.67 -27.69 10.23
N TYR A 110 -13.77 -28.68 10.11
CA TYR A 110 -13.42 -29.31 8.84
C TYR A 110 -13.78 -30.80 8.85
N ASN A 111 -14.32 -31.31 7.74
CA ASN A 111 -14.70 -32.71 7.61
C ASN A 111 -13.54 -33.58 7.11
N THR A 112 -12.60 -32.99 6.36
CA THR A 112 -11.44 -33.69 5.78
C THR A 112 -10.15 -32.87 5.93
N LEU A 113 -8.99 -33.55 5.86
CA LEU A 113 -7.69 -32.87 5.82
C LEU A 113 -7.54 -32.00 4.57
N ASP A 114 -8.08 -32.44 3.43
CA ASP A 114 -8.01 -31.68 2.19
C ASP A 114 -8.75 -30.34 2.30
N GLU A 115 -9.88 -30.32 3.01
CA GLU A 115 -10.64 -29.09 3.28
C GLU A 115 -9.82 -28.10 4.12
N LEU A 116 -9.12 -28.59 5.15
CA LEU A 116 -8.21 -27.78 5.98
C LEU A 116 -7.02 -27.25 5.16
N LEU A 117 -6.40 -28.10 4.34
CA LEU A 117 -5.27 -27.72 3.49
C LEU A 117 -5.66 -26.68 2.44
N GLU A 118 -6.86 -26.84 1.86
CA GLU A 118 -7.39 -25.90 0.87
C GLU A 118 -7.70 -24.54 1.50
N ASP A 119 -8.37 -24.52 2.66
CA ASP A 119 -8.66 -23.28 3.37
C ASP A 119 -7.38 -22.54 3.82
N ALA A 120 -6.41 -23.29 4.36
CA ALA A 120 -5.08 -22.77 4.69
C ALA A 120 -4.36 -22.20 3.46
N TYR A 121 -4.52 -22.82 2.29
CA TYR A 121 -3.99 -22.31 1.03
C TYR A 121 -4.65 -20.98 0.62
N PHE A 122 -5.97 -20.85 0.67
CA PHE A 122 -6.61 -19.57 0.31
C PHE A 122 -6.33 -18.45 1.32
N LYS A 123 -6.29 -18.77 2.61
CA LYS A 123 -5.98 -17.82 3.69
C LYS A 123 -4.49 -17.52 3.85
N GLN A 124 -3.63 -18.35 3.27
CA GLN A 124 -2.18 -18.32 3.45
C GLN A 124 -1.79 -18.43 4.94
N GLU A 125 -2.43 -19.36 5.65
CA GLU A 125 -2.21 -19.62 7.08
C GLU A 125 -1.44 -20.92 7.31
N GLU A 126 -0.52 -20.90 8.27
CA GLU A 126 0.24 -22.10 8.67
C GLU A 126 -0.61 -23.04 9.53
N ILE A 127 -0.55 -24.34 9.22
CA ILE A 127 -1.20 -25.37 10.05
C ILE A 127 -0.18 -25.94 11.02
N GLU A 128 -0.38 -25.69 12.30
CA GLU A 128 0.46 -26.27 13.34
C GLU A 128 0.23 -27.78 13.48
N ILE A 129 1.32 -28.54 13.53
CA ILE A 129 1.32 -30.00 13.62
C ILE A 129 2.19 -30.48 14.77
N ASN A 130 1.82 -31.62 15.34
CA ASN A 130 2.62 -32.33 16.32
C ASN A 130 3.37 -33.44 15.61
N MET A 131 4.66 -33.23 15.35
CA MET A 131 5.52 -34.25 14.75
C MET A 131 5.72 -35.40 15.74
N THR A 132 5.50 -36.63 15.29
CA THR A 132 5.62 -37.86 16.11
C THR A 132 6.82 -38.71 15.72
N SER A 133 7.22 -38.66 14.45
CA SER A 133 8.46 -39.28 13.97
C SER A 133 8.98 -38.51 12.77
N LEU A 134 10.29 -38.47 12.61
CA LEU A 134 10.96 -37.89 11.45
C LEU A 134 12.22 -38.69 11.16
N ALA A 135 12.37 -39.11 9.91
CA ALA A 135 13.45 -39.95 9.45
C ALA A 135 14.07 -39.35 8.17
N THR A 136 15.39 -39.37 8.11
CA THR A 136 16.13 -38.81 6.98
C THR A 136 16.59 -39.89 6.03
N TRP A 137 16.38 -39.65 4.74
CA TRP A 137 16.73 -40.56 3.66
C TRP A 137 17.66 -39.85 2.67
N LEU A 138 18.71 -40.54 2.25
CA LEU A 138 19.57 -40.14 1.13
C LEU A 138 19.34 -41.13 -0.01
N GLY A 139 18.56 -40.72 -1.01
CA GLY A 139 17.98 -41.65 -2.00
C GLY A 139 17.10 -42.68 -1.30
N ASP A 140 17.41 -43.96 -1.50
CA ASP A 140 16.67 -45.08 -0.90
C ASP A 140 17.25 -45.57 0.44
N THR A 141 18.27 -44.89 0.98
CA THR A 141 18.94 -45.31 2.22
C THR A 141 18.52 -44.44 3.40
N LEU A 142 18.03 -45.07 4.46
CA LEU A 142 17.79 -44.42 5.75
C LEU A 142 19.13 -44.06 6.39
N VAL A 143 19.28 -42.80 6.81
CA VAL A 143 20.50 -42.30 7.44
C VAL A 143 20.15 -41.71 8.80
N GLU A 144 20.96 -42.04 9.80
CA GLU A 144 20.81 -41.47 11.14
C GLU A 144 21.17 -39.98 11.13
N THR A 145 20.26 -39.17 11.66
CA THR A 145 20.46 -37.74 11.91
C THR A 145 20.67 -37.54 13.41
N PRO A 146 21.91 -37.32 13.87
CA PRO A 146 22.16 -37.14 15.30
C PRO A 146 21.35 -35.97 15.87
N ASN A 147 20.76 -36.20 17.04
CA ASN A 147 19.90 -35.27 17.79
C ASN A 147 18.56 -34.90 17.11
N LEU A 148 18.14 -35.62 16.07
CA LEU A 148 16.85 -35.36 15.41
C LEU A 148 15.66 -35.64 16.35
N ASP A 149 15.66 -36.76 17.09
CA ASP A 149 14.56 -37.06 18.02
C ASP A 149 14.44 -36.05 19.17
N ALA A 150 15.57 -35.49 19.60
CA ALA A 150 15.60 -34.41 20.58
C ALA A 150 14.96 -33.13 20.05
N SER A 151 14.99 -32.90 18.73
CA SER A 151 14.32 -31.77 18.07
C SER A 151 12.80 -31.92 18.07
N LEU A 152 12.30 -33.16 18.00
CA LEU A 152 10.87 -33.47 18.05
C LEU A 152 10.27 -33.24 19.44
N SER A 153 11.06 -33.46 20.50
CA SER A 153 10.62 -33.37 21.91
C SER A 153 10.95 -32.03 22.57
N SER A 154 11.60 -31.12 21.86
CA SER A 154 11.96 -29.81 22.38
C SER A 154 10.69 -28.98 22.63
N ALA A 155 10.51 -28.49 23.87
CA ALA A 155 9.34 -27.70 24.27
C ALA A 155 9.18 -26.37 23.49
N LYS A 156 10.19 -25.98 22.71
CA LYS A 156 10.17 -24.78 21.84
C LYS A 156 10.09 -25.10 20.35
N ALA A 157 10.07 -26.37 19.94
CA ALA A 157 9.98 -26.75 18.55
C ALA A 157 8.53 -26.66 18.06
N LYS A 158 8.26 -25.71 17.15
CA LYS A 158 6.98 -25.59 16.46
C LYS A 158 7.11 -26.18 15.06
N TRP A 159 6.30 -27.18 14.75
CA TRP A 159 6.22 -27.77 13.41
C TRP A 159 4.97 -27.25 12.72
N VAL A 160 5.11 -26.83 11.47
CA VAL A 160 4.01 -26.30 10.68
C VAL A 160 4.00 -26.88 9.28
N ILE A 161 2.80 -27.02 8.72
CA ILE A 161 2.59 -27.17 7.28
C ILE A 161 2.37 -25.77 6.75
N SER A 162 3.36 -25.25 6.02
CA SER A 162 3.22 -23.97 5.32
C SER A 162 2.40 -24.18 4.04
N PRO A 163 1.39 -23.34 3.77
CA PRO A 163 0.62 -23.44 2.55
C PRO A 163 1.51 -23.12 1.34
N LYS A 164 1.17 -23.69 0.19
CA LYS A 164 1.78 -23.27 -1.07
C LYS A 164 1.47 -21.80 -1.32
N PRO A 165 2.41 -21.00 -1.86
CA PRO A 165 2.11 -19.62 -2.21
C PRO A 165 1.01 -19.58 -3.28
N LEU A 166 0.13 -18.59 -3.18
CA LEU A 166 -0.82 -18.29 -4.25
C LEU A 166 -0.05 -17.92 -5.54
N PRO A 167 -0.62 -18.19 -6.72
CA PRO A 167 -0.08 -17.70 -7.98
C PRO A 167 0.14 -16.19 -7.95
N GLU A 168 1.17 -15.74 -8.68
CA GLU A 168 1.42 -14.32 -8.87
C GLU A 168 0.19 -13.61 -9.47
N PRO A 169 -0.16 -12.41 -9.01
CA PRO A 169 -1.28 -11.65 -9.55
C PRO A 169 -1.16 -11.43 -11.06
N LEU A 170 -2.28 -11.56 -11.76
CA LEU A 170 -2.37 -11.22 -13.18
C LEU A 170 -2.32 -9.71 -13.35
N LYS A 171 -1.49 -9.25 -14.28
CA LYS A 171 -1.36 -7.84 -14.65
C LYS A 171 -2.35 -7.53 -15.76
N LEU A 172 -3.49 -6.94 -15.40
CA LEU A 172 -4.62 -6.72 -16.29
C LEU A 172 -4.91 -5.23 -16.53
N SER A 173 -5.65 -4.93 -17.60
CA SER A 173 -6.30 -3.63 -17.81
C SER A 173 -7.80 -3.83 -18.00
N LEU A 174 -8.61 -2.99 -17.34
CA LEU A 174 -10.05 -2.98 -17.48
C LEU A 174 -10.45 -1.98 -18.56
N TYR A 175 -11.14 -2.46 -19.59
CA TYR A 175 -11.52 -1.63 -20.73
C TYR A 175 -12.84 -2.07 -21.35
N PHE A 176 -13.47 -1.16 -22.10
CA PHE A 176 -14.61 -1.48 -22.96
C PHE A 176 -14.12 -1.68 -24.39
N LYS A 177 -14.29 -2.90 -24.90
CA LYS A 177 -14.00 -3.30 -26.27
C LYS A 177 -15.10 -2.84 -27.22
N GLY A 178 -14.74 -2.20 -28.32
CA GLY A 178 -15.70 -1.67 -29.30
C GLY A 178 -15.04 -1.32 -30.64
N LYS A 179 -15.62 -0.36 -31.38
CA LYS A 179 -14.93 0.23 -32.55
C LYS A 179 -13.64 0.94 -32.16
N THR A 180 -13.69 1.60 -31.01
CA THR A 180 -12.54 2.19 -30.33
C THR A 180 -12.57 1.68 -28.91
N ASP A 181 -11.47 1.09 -28.48
CA ASP A 181 -11.33 0.58 -27.12
C ASP A 181 -11.21 1.77 -26.14
N ILE A 182 -11.93 1.68 -25.03
CA ILE A 182 -11.94 2.71 -23.98
C ILE A 182 -11.40 2.10 -22.71
N THR A 183 -10.19 2.47 -22.32
CA THR A 183 -9.60 2.05 -21.05
C THR A 183 -10.25 2.76 -19.88
N ILE A 184 -10.60 2.00 -18.84
CA ILE A 184 -11.12 2.50 -17.56
C ILE A 184 -10.03 2.46 -16.51
N ILE A 185 -9.27 1.37 -16.48
CA ILE A 185 -8.12 1.21 -15.59
C ILE A 185 -6.95 0.63 -16.40
N ASP A 186 -5.87 1.39 -16.49
CA ASP A 186 -4.68 1.02 -17.25
C ASP A 186 -3.91 -0.15 -16.63
N TYR A 187 -3.93 -0.26 -15.30
CA TYR A 187 -3.14 -1.25 -14.57
C TYR A 187 -3.84 -1.80 -13.32
N LEU A 188 -4.10 -3.10 -13.33
CA LEU A 188 -4.68 -3.87 -12.24
C LEU A 188 -3.79 -5.10 -11.94
N GLU A 189 -3.53 -5.35 -10.67
CA GLU A 189 -2.92 -6.59 -10.20
C GLU A 189 -4.02 -7.46 -9.58
N MET A 190 -4.58 -8.38 -10.36
CA MET A 190 -5.70 -9.22 -9.99
C MET A 190 -5.19 -10.58 -9.51
N GLY A 191 -5.29 -10.85 -8.21
CA GLY A 191 -4.84 -12.10 -7.60
C GLY A 191 -5.98 -12.84 -6.91
N ILE A 192 -5.76 -14.12 -6.61
CA ILE A 192 -6.70 -14.91 -5.81
C ILE A 192 -6.79 -14.28 -4.41
N SER A 193 -8.02 -14.00 -3.98
CA SER A 193 -8.33 -13.43 -2.66
C SER A 193 -9.12 -14.37 -1.76
N GLY A 194 -9.74 -15.41 -2.33
CA GLY A 194 -10.43 -16.42 -1.54
C GLY A 194 -11.31 -17.36 -2.36
N LYS A 195 -12.17 -18.07 -1.65
CA LYS A 195 -13.14 -19.03 -2.16
C LYS A 195 -14.46 -18.88 -1.41
N GLU A 196 -15.58 -19.10 -2.08
CA GLU A 196 -16.92 -19.07 -1.48
C GLU A 196 -17.64 -20.40 -1.73
N ASP A 197 -18.12 -21.03 -0.66
CA ASP A 197 -18.94 -22.26 -0.64
C ASP A 197 -18.41 -23.43 -1.48
N ASN A 198 -17.09 -23.52 -1.66
CA ASN A 198 -16.44 -24.46 -2.57
C ASN A 198 -16.95 -24.40 -4.02
N LYS A 199 -17.66 -23.34 -4.41
CA LYS A 199 -18.29 -23.18 -5.71
C LYS A 199 -17.70 -22.02 -6.50
N PHE A 200 -17.19 -21.01 -5.83
CA PHE A 200 -16.66 -19.81 -6.47
C PHE A 200 -15.24 -19.50 -6.02
N ILE A 201 -14.41 -19.06 -6.96
CA ILE A 201 -13.11 -18.44 -6.72
C ILE A 201 -13.28 -16.93 -6.78
N LEU A 202 -12.69 -16.25 -5.81
CA LEU A 202 -12.64 -14.80 -5.73
C LEU A 202 -11.28 -14.31 -6.22
N ILE A 203 -11.28 -13.43 -7.22
CA ILE A 203 -10.08 -12.78 -7.77
C ILE A 203 -10.29 -11.28 -7.68
N ASP A 204 -9.38 -10.56 -7.04
CA ASP A 204 -9.48 -9.11 -6.90
C ASP A 204 -8.11 -8.41 -6.82
N ASN A 205 -8.14 -7.08 -6.81
CA ASN A 205 -6.96 -6.23 -6.62
C ASN A 205 -6.89 -5.61 -5.22
N SER A 206 -7.43 -6.27 -4.20
CA SER A 206 -7.38 -5.78 -2.81
C SER A 206 -5.95 -5.54 -2.32
N LYS A 207 -5.03 -6.46 -2.65
CA LYS A 207 -3.60 -6.42 -2.29
C LYS A 207 -2.81 -5.31 -3.01
N GLN A 208 -3.29 -4.83 -4.15
CA GLN A 208 -2.64 -3.76 -4.92
C GLN A 208 -2.76 -2.42 -4.19
N LYS A 209 -1.61 -1.79 -3.89
CA LYS A 209 -1.56 -0.45 -3.29
C LYS A 209 -1.77 0.63 -4.34
N ASN A 210 -2.21 1.83 -3.91
CA ASN A 210 -2.35 3.02 -4.77
C ASN A 210 -3.34 2.92 -5.95
N THR A 211 -4.27 1.96 -5.92
CA THR A 211 -5.38 1.89 -6.88
C THR A 211 -6.67 2.35 -6.21
N LYS A 212 -7.39 3.26 -6.87
CA LYS A 212 -8.59 3.92 -6.30
C LYS A 212 -9.83 3.02 -6.32
N LEU A 213 -9.88 2.10 -7.27
CA LEU A 213 -11.01 1.20 -7.47
C LEU A 213 -10.63 -0.24 -7.08
N LEU A 214 -11.52 -0.89 -6.36
CA LEU A 214 -11.51 -2.32 -6.11
C LEU A 214 -12.35 -3.00 -7.18
N VAL A 215 -11.69 -3.81 -7.98
CA VAL A 215 -12.29 -4.68 -8.99
C VAL A 215 -12.25 -6.09 -8.43
N SER A 216 -13.40 -6.75 -8.40
CA SER A 216 -13.53 -8.13 -7.93
C SER A 216 -14.27 -8.98 -8.95
N LEU A 217 -13.76 -10.16 -9.20
CA LEU A 217 -14.30 -11.17 -10.10
C LEU A 217 -14.66 -12.41 -9.29
N VAL A 218 -15.91 -12.86 -9.43
CA VAL A 218 -16.43 -14.09 -8.81
C VAL A 218 -16.61 -15.11 -9.92
N LEU A 219 -15.82 -16.19 -9.91
CA LEU A 219 -15.81 -17.22 -10.94
C LEU A 219 -16.30 -18.57 -10.40
N PRO A 220 -17.29 -19.23 -11.02
CA PRO A 220 -17.67 -20.60 -10.64
C PRO A 220 -16.57 -21.61 -11.01
N ILE A 221 -16.36 -22.61 -10.15
CA ILE A 221 -15.27 -23.60 -10.24
C ILE A 221 -15.56 -24.70 -11.29
N ASN A 222 -16.81 -24.86 -11.73
CA ASN A 222 -17.24 -25.95 -12.61
C ASN A 222 -17.50 -25.50 -14.06
N SER A 223 -16.49 -24.95 -14.72
CA SER A 223 -16.54 -24.70 -16.16
C SER A 223 -15.89 -25.85 -16.93
N ASN A 224 -16.71 -26.71 -17.53
CA ASN A 224 -16.23 -27.72 -18.49
C ASN A 224 -15.56 -26.99 -19.67
N SER A 225 -14.30 -27.33 -19.97
CA SER A 225 -13.54 -26.71 -21.04
C SER A 225 -13.36 -27.67 -22.22
N GLU A 226 -14.00 -27.38 -23.35
CA GLU A 226 -13.58 -27.85 -24.67
C GLU A 226 -13.48 -26.63 -25.60
N GLY A 227 -12.28 -26.32 -26.09
CA GLY A 227 -12.01 -25.21 -27.03
C GLY A 227 -10.97 -24.18 -26.54
N GLU A 228 -10.65 -23.21 -27.41
CA GLU A 228 -9.69 -22.12 -27.17
C GLU A 228 -10.25 -21.03 -26.21
N TYR A 229 -11.58 -20.95 -26.08
CA TYR A 229 -12.29 -20.04 -25.18
C TYR A 229 -13.22 -20.82 -24.25
N ILE A 230 -13.25 -20.45 -22.96
CA ILE A 230 -14.15 -21.05 -21.98
C ILE A 230 -15.30 -20.07 -21.70
N SER A 231 -16.54 -20.49 -21.97
CA SER A 231 -17.73 -19.73 -21.59
C SER A 231 -18.06 -20.02 -20.12
N ILE A 232 -17.94 -18.99 -19.27
CA ILE A 232 -18.21 -19.10 -17.84
C ILE A 232 -19.56 -18.42 -17.53
N HIS A 233 -20.59 -19.23 -17.29
CA HIS A 233 -21.92 -18.73 -16.92
C HIS A 233 -21.99 -18.43 -15.42
N GLY A 234 -22.62 -17.30 -15.05
CA GLY A 234 -22.77 -16.91 -13.64
C GLY A 234 -21.56 -16.22 -13.01
N ALA A 235 -20.54 -15.89 -13.81
CA ALA A 235 -19.45 -15.03 -13.35
C ALA A 235 -19.95 -13.60 -13.11
N THR A 236 -19.46 -12.96 -12.04
CA THR A 236 -19.83 -11.58 -11.69
C THR A 236 -18.60 -10.71 -11.57
N ILE A 237 -18.66 -9.50 -12.13
CA ILE A 237 -17.65 -8.45 -11.95
C ILE A 237 -18.26 -7.34 -11.10
N ASN A 238 -17.57 -6.98 -10.02
CA ASN A 238 -17.95 -5.93 -9.12
C ASN A 238 -16.89 -4.84 -9.12
N LEU A 239 -17.33 -3.58 -9.18
CA LEU A 239 -16.47 -2.41 -9.05
C LEU A 239 -16.97 -1.54 -7.90
N LYS A 240 -16.06 -1.13 -7.01
CA LYS A 240 -16.34 -0.15 -5.96
C LYS A 240 -15.12 0.72 -5.68
N ILE A 241 -15.32 1.87 -5.05
CA ILE A 241 -14.21 2.71 -4.57
C ILE A 241 -13.63 2.07 -3.32
N LYS A 242 -12.29 2.00 -3.22
CA LYS A 242 -11.62 1.53 -2.00
C LYS A 242 -11.88 2.51 -0.87
N SER A 243 -12.00 2.00 0.37
CA SER A 243 -12.41 2.77 1.55
C SER A 243 -11.60 4.04 1.78
N GLU A 244 -10.30 3.97 1.55
CA GLU A 244 -9.33 5.05 1.73
C GLU A 244 -9.44 6.16 0.67
N PHE A 245 -10.15 5.90 -0.44
CA PHE A 245 -10.40 6.88 -1.50
C PHE A 245 -11.87 7.33 -1.55
N ARG A 246 -12.64 7.07 -0.48
CA ARG A 246 -14.02 7.55 -0.38
C ARG A 246 -14.04 9.08 -0.50
N GLY A 247 -14.92 9.62 -1.35
CA GLY A 247 -14.99 11.06 -1.61
C GLY A 247 -13.93 11.57 -2.61
N ASN A 248 -12.99 10.75 -3.07
CA ASN A 248 -12.01 11.19 -4.07
C ASN A 248 -12.66 11.43 -5.43
N VAL A 249 -12.45 12.61 -6.00
CA VAL A 249 -13.08 13.05 -7.26
C VAL A 249 -12.73 12.13 -8.43
N GLU A 250 -11.45 11.79 -8.61
CA GLU A 250 -11.03 10.91 -9.71
C GLU A 250 -11.59 9.49 -9.55
N ALA A 251 -11.68 8.98 -8.32
CA ALA A 251 -12.28 7.67 -8.05
C ALA A 251 -13.79 7.65 -8.39
N LEU A 252 -14.54 8.67 -7.93
CA LEU A 252 -15.96 8.86 -8.20
C LEU A 252 -16.23 9.02 -9.69
N ARG A 253 -15.47 9.90 -10.34
CA ARG A 253 -15.50 10.11 -11.79
C ARG A 253 -15.27 8.81 -12.56
N SER A 254 -14.24 8.04 -12.23
CA SER A 254 -13.92 6.79 -12.94
C SER A 254 -15.00 5.72 -12.74
N LEU A 255 -15.56 5.60 -11.53
CA LEU A 255 -16.66 4.67 -11.26
C LEU A 255 -17.94 5.07 -12.03
N LEU A 256 -18.30 6.35 -12.04
CA LEU A 256 -19.47 6.84 -12.76
C LEU A 256 -19.28 6.72 -14.28
N TYR A 257 -18.06 6.95 -14.79
CA TYR A 257 -17.74 6.74 -16.20
C TYR A 257 -17.89 5.27 -16.60
N PHE A 258 -17.44 4.35 -15.74
CA PHE A 258 -17.68 2.93 -15.92
C PHE A 258 -19.17 2.63 -16.04
N PHE A 259 -20.00 3.07 -15.08
CA PHE A 259 -21.45 2.85 -15.14
C PHE A 259 -22.10 3.47 -16.37
N LYS A 260 -21.69 4.68 -16.76
CA LYS A 260 -22.13 5.33 -17.99
C LYS A 260 -21.90 4.43 -19.21
N LEU A 261 -20.71 3.84 -19.33
CA LEU A 261 -20.37 2.97 -20.45
C LEU A 261 -21.06 1.61 -20.41
N THR A 262 -21.44 1.09 -19.23
CA THR A 262 -22.22 -0.16 -19.14
C THR A 262 -23.59 -0.07 -19.81
N SER A 263 -24.13 1.14 -20.01
CA SER A 263 -25.40 1.36 -20.71
C SER A 263 -25.30 1.19 -22.24
N ASP A 264 -24.10 1.28 -22.81
CA ASP A 264 -23.88 1.16 -24.25
C ASP A 264 -23.73 -0.31 -24.68
N LYS A 265 -24.83 -0.88 -25.20
CA LYS A 265 -24.89 -2.27 -25.67
C LYS A 265 -23.96 -2.59 -26.85
N SER A 266 -23.37 -1.59 -27.52
CA SER A 266 -22.40 -1.81 -28.60
C SER A 266 -21.00 -2.13 -28.10
N LYS A 267 -20.73 -1.91 -26.81
CA LYS A 267 -19.43 -2.15 -26.17
C LYS A 267 -19.49 -3.38 -25.27
N LYS A 268 -18.37 -4.10 -25.19
CA LYS A 268 -18.21 -5.25 -24.30
C LYS A 268 -17.18 -4.94 -23.23
N LEU A 269 -17.50 -5.16 -21.97
CA LEU A 269 -16.52 -5.06 -20.90
C LEU A 269 -15.48 -6.18 -21.07
N ALA A 270 -14.21 -5.87 -20.91
CA ALA A 270 -13.13 -6.83 -21.05
C ALA A 270 -11.98 -6.54 -20.08
N LEU A 271 -11.26 -7.61 -19.74
CA LEU A 271 -9.98 -7.56 -19.03
C LEU A 271 -8.90 -8.02 -20.01
N LYS A 272 -7.94 -7.14 -20.26
CA LYS A 272 -6.78 -7.42 -21.11
C LYS A 272 -5.61 -7.91 -20.27
N ASN A 273 -4.97 -9.00 -20.64
CA ASN A 273 -3.68 -9.40 -20.08
C ASN A 273 -2.58 -8.51 -20.67
N LEU A 274 -1.91 -7.74 -19.81
CA LEU A 274 -0.91 -6.76 -20.25
C LEU A 274 0.37 -7.43 -20.80
N PRO A 275 0.99 -8.41 -20.10
CA PRO A 275 2.13 -9.17 -20.63
C PRO A 275 1.90 -9.81 -22.00
N GLU A 276 0.75 -10.46 -22.19
CA GLU A 276 0.47 -11.25 -23.41
C GLU A 276 -0.25 -10.43 -24.50
N ASN A 277 -0.75 -9.24 -24.15
CA ASN A 277 -1.51 -8.36 -25.02
C ASN A 277 -2.75 -9.02 -25.65
N ASN A 278 -3.35 -10.00 -24.97
CA ASN A 278 -4.57 -10.69 -25.35
C ASN A 278 -5.70 -10.41 -24.33
N ASP A 279 -6.93 -10.79 -24.69
CA ASP A 279 -8.06 -10.67 -23.77
C ASP A 279 -8.08 -11.85 -22.81
N PHE A 280 -7.92 -11.57 -21.51
CA PHE A 280 -8.08 -12.55 -20.45
C PHE A 280 -9.56 -12.93 -20.27
N LEU A 281 -10.44 -11.92 -20.32
CA LEU A 281 -11.88 -12.11 -20.14
C LEU A 281 -12.65 -11.10 -20.99
N ILE A 282 -13.70 -11.56 -21.67
CA ILE A 282 -14.65 -10.71 -22.40
C ILE A 282 -16.04 -11.00 -21.86
N VAL A 283 -16.71 -9.97 -21.37
CA VAL A 283 -18.07 -10.05 -20.85
C VAL A 283 -19.05 -10.00 -22.02
N SER A 284 -19.92 -11.01 -22.09
CA SER A 284 -20.92 -11.14 -23.16
C SER A 284 -22.13 -10.22 -22.95
N SER A 285 -22.54 -9.98 -21.71
CA SER A 285 -23.62 -9.07 -21.34
C SER A 285 -23.36 -8.40 -19.99
N VAL A 286 -23.71 -7.13 -19.89
CA VAL A 286 -23.68 -6.36 -18.64
C VAL A 286 -25.10 -5.89 -18.34
N SER A 287 -25.55 -6.07 -17.11
CA SER A 287 -26.77 -5.46 -16.60
C SER A 287 -26.40 -4.41 -15.56
N PHE A 288 -26.98 -3.22 -15.69
CA PHE A 288 -26.88 -2.16 -14.71
C PHE A 288 -28.27 -1.93 -14.12
N ASN A 289 -28.37 -1.99 -12.79
CA ASN A 289 -29.62 -1.77 -12.06
C ASN A 289 -29.56 -0.42 -11.35
N GLY A 290 -29.78 0.66 -12.11
CA GLY A 290 -29.78 2.04 -11.63
C GLY A 290 -30.29 3.00 -12.70
N ASP A 291 -30.50 4.27 -12.34
CA ASP A 291 -30.92 5.31 -13.30
C ASP A 291 -29.68 5.90 -14.00
N ILE A 292 -29.57 5.62 -15.30
CA ILE A 292 -28.48 6.15 -16.13
C ILE A 292 -28.49 7.69 -16.17
N THR A 293 -29.65 8.32 -16.05
CA THR A 293 -29.81 9.77 -16.08
C THR A 293 -29.19 10.42 -14.84
N GLU A 294 -29.32 9.78 -13.68
CA GLU A 294 -28.68 10.22 -12.44
C GLU A 294 -27.16 10.03 -12.52
N VAL A 295 -26.70 8.87 -13.01
CA VAL A 295 -25.28 8.61 -13.25
C VAL A 295 -24.65 9.64 -14.17
N GLU A 296 -25.34 10.06 -15.24
CA GLU A 296 -24.83 11.09 -16.15
C GLU A 296 -24.73 12.46 -15.49
N LYS A 297 -25.74 12.87 -14.69
CA LYS A 297 -25.71 14.13 -13.95
C LYS A 297 -24.55 14.16 -12.96
N ASP A 298 -24.38 13.09 -12.19
CA ASP A 298 -23.31 12.97 -11.22
C ASP A 298 -21.95 12.94 -11.93
N TYR A 299 -21.82 12.18 -13.02
CA TYR A 299 -20.60 12.15 -13.83
C TYR A 299 -20.22 13.55 -14.31
N HIS A 300 -21.17 14.34 -14.81
CA HIS A 300 -20.92 15.71 -15.23
C HIS A 300 -20.46 16.61 -14.07
N PHE A 301 -21.01 16.43 -12.87
CA PHE A 301 -20.54 17.14 -11.68
C PHE A 301 -19.09 16.77 -11.32
N PHE A 302 -18.74 15.49 -11.28
CA PHE A 302 -17.37 15.06 -10.97
C PHE A 302 -16.37 15.39 -12.08
N GLU A 303 -16.80 15.47 -13.34
CA GLU A 303 -15.97 16.01 -14.44
C GLU A 303 -15.62 17.48 -14.23
N ARG A 304 -16.57 18.29 -13.74
CA ARG A 304 -16.33 19.69 -13.39
C ARG A 304 -15.30 19.81 -12.28
N LEU A 305 -15.49 19.08 -11.18
CA LEU A 305 -14.54 19.04 -10.06
C LEU A 305 -13.15 18.58 -10.51
N PHE A 306 -13.07 17.54 -11.33
CA PHE A 306 -11.80 17.01 -11.82
C PHE A 306 -11.02 18.04 -12.65
N LYS A 307 -11.70 18.84 -13.47
CA LYS A 307 -11.06 19.94 -14.22
C LYS A 307 -10.46 20.99 -13.27
N VAL A 308 -11.19 21.36 -12.23
CA VAL A 308 -10.74 22.30 -11.19
C VAL A 308 -9.50 21.73 -10.46
N GLU A 309 -9.54 20.47 -10.03
CA GLU A 309 -8.40 19.78 -9.40
C GLU A 309 -7.15 19.86 -10.27
N LYS A 310 -7.29 19.57 -11.58
CA LYS A 310 -6.16 19.60 -12.51
C LYS A 310 -5.63 21.00 -12.78
N TYR A 311 -6.51 21.99 -12.87
CA TYR A 311 -6.10 23.38 -13.13
C TYR A 311 -5.35 23.99 -11.95
N TYR A 312 -5.86 23.82 -10.72
CA TYR A 312 -5.27 24.38 -9.51
C TYR A 312 -4.25 23.45 -8.84
N ASN A 313 -4.05 22.24 -9.37
CA ASN A 313 -3.19 21.20 -8.79
C ASN A 313 -3.55 20.87 -7.33
N ILE A 314 -4.84 20.64 -7.07
CA ILE A 314 -5.39 20.32 -5.75
C ILE A 314 -6.12 18.96 -5.78
N THR A 315 -6.41 18.40 -4.62
CA THR A 315 -7.20 17.17 -4.49
C THR A 315 -8.29 17.35 -3.45
N PHE A 316 -9.52 17.18 -3.91
CA PHE A 316 -10.72 17.26 -3.12
C PHE A 316 -11.10 15.91 -2.52
N THR A 317 -11.70 15.99 -1.34
CA THR A 317 -12.46 14.92 -0.69
C THR A 317 -13.89 15.42 -0.56
N VAL A 318 -14.75 14.96 -1.46
CA VAL A 318 -16.14 15.41 -1.56
C VAL A 318 -16.95 14.85 -0.37
N PRO A 319 -17.63 15.71 0.41
CA PRO A 319 -18.48 15.28 1.51
C PRO A 319 -19.75 14.58 1.00
N GLU A 320 -20.42 13.83 1.87
CA GLU A 320 -21.68 13.15 1.53
C GLU A 320 -22.83 14.12 1.24
N ILE A 321 -22.78 15.33 1.82
CA ILE A 321 -23.81 16.36 1.69
C ILE A 321 -23.16 17.64 1.17
N LEU A 322 -23.67 18.16 0.06
CA LEU A 322 -23.27 19.44 -0.52
C LEU A 322 -24.16 20.56 0.02
N ASN A 323 -23.55 21.70 0.32
CA ASN A 323 -24.25 22.91 0.74
C ASN A 323 -24.27 23.96 -0.41
N PRO A 324 -25.10 25.02 -0.33
CA PRO A 324 -25.16 26.06 -1.36
C PRO A 324 -23.83 26.79 -1.63
N ASN A 325 -22.97 26.95 -0.62
CA ASN A 325 -21.67 27.61 -0.78
C ASN A 325 -20.70 26.76 -1.59
N ASP A 326 -20.82 25.42 -1.56
CA ASP A 326 -20.02 24.51 -2.38
C ASP A 326 -20.27 24.76 -3.88
N TRP A 327 -21.53 25.04 -4.25
CA TRP A 327 -21.90 25.37 -5.62
C TRP A 327 -21.37 26.73 -6.06
N GLU A 328 -21.44 27.73 -5.18
CA GLU A 328 -20.87 29.05 -5.43
C GLU A 328 -19.34 28.99 -5.57
N ALA A 329 -18.67 28.25 -4.69
CA ALA A 329 -17.21 28.05 -4.76
C ALA A 329 -16.79 27.37 -6.08
N LEU A 330 -17.50 26.31 -6.49
CA LEU A 330 -17.25 25.66 -7.77
C LEU A 330 -17.45 26.62 -8.95
N GLU A 331 -18.54 27.38 -8.96
CA GLU A 331 -18.82 28.36 -10.01
C GLU A 331 -17.71 29.43 -10.09
N ILE A 332 -17.25 29.94 -8.94
CA ILE A 332 -16.17 30.92 -8.88
C ILE A 332 -14.88 30.37 -9.49
N LEU A 333 -14.49 29.15 -9.11
CA LEU A 333 -13.28 28.51 -9.60
C LEU A 333 -13.35 28.28 -11.11
N GLU A 334 -14.46 27.74 -11.63
CA GLU A 334 -14.65 27.53 -13.06
C GLU A 334 -14.61 28.83 -13.87
N HIS A 335 -15.26 29.89 -13.38
CA HIS A 335 -15.23 31.19 -14.05
C HIS A 335 -13.81 31.78 -14.08
N SER A 336 -13.06 31.64 -12.99
CA SER A 336 -11.68 32.12 -12.92
C SER A 336 -10.75 31.36 -13.88
N MET A 337 -10.89 30.04 -14.01
CA MET A 337 -10.12 29.23 -14.97
C MET A 337 -10.24 29.73 -16.41
N GLU A 338 -11.38 30.32 -16.76
CA GLU A 338 -11.68 30.85 -18.09
C GLU A 338 -11.57 32.38 -18.19
N ASN A 339 -11.10 33.06 -17.13
CA ASN A 339 -11.07 34.53 -17.00
C ASN A 339 -12.44 35.18 -17.26
N LYS A 340 -13.52 34.51 -16.86
CA LYS A 340 -14.90 35.00 -17.03
C LYS A 340 -15.37 35.71 -15.76
N PRO A 341 -16.09 36.84 -15.91
CA PRO A 341 -16.70 37.50 -14.76
C PRO A 341 -17.97 36.75 -14.31
N ILE A 342 -18.21 36.74 -13.00
CA ILE A 342 -19.50 36.36 -12.42
C ILE A 342 -20.39 37.61 -12.39
N ILE A 343 -21.60 37.51 -12.93
CA ILE A 343 -22.55 38.62 -12.98
C ILE A 343 -23.48 38.51 -11.77
N LYS A 344 -23.50 39.54 -10.93
CA LYS A 344 -24.38 39.63 -9.75
C LYS A 344 -25.17 40.93 -9.76
N LYS A 345 -26.22 41.01 -8.94
CA LYS A 345 -27.03 42.22 -8.74
C LYS A 345 -26.72 42.86 -7.40
N LEU A 346 -26.29 44.12 -7.43
CA LEU A 346 -26.01 44.93 -6.26
C LEU A 346 -27.32 45.29 -5.56
N LYS A 347 -27.42 44.93 -4.27
CA LYS A 347 -28.46 45.46 -3.36
C LYS A 347 -27.94 46.66 -2.58
N LYS A 348 -26.85 46.44 -1.86
CA LYS A 348 -26.07 47.44 -1.12
C LYS A 348 -24.73 46.83 -0.73
N PHE A 349 -23.69 47.64 -0.60
CA PHE A 349 -22.47 47.24 0.10
C PHE A 349 -21.96 48.39 0.96
N THR A 350 -21.11 48.09 1.93
CA THR A 350 -20.56 49.08 2.86
C THR A 350 -19.08 48.87 2.96
N VAL A 351 -18.32 49.95 2.79
CA VAL A 351 -16.86 49.96 2.94
C VAL A 351 -16.52 50.86 4.11
N THR A 352 -15.58 50.43 4.94
CA THR A 352 -15.08 51.20 6.08
C THR A 352 -13.70 51.72 5.74
N PHE A 353 -13.50 53.02 5.88
CA PHE A 353 -12.23 53.70 5.64
C PHE A 353 -11.73 54.31 6.94
N THR A 354 -10.43 54.20 7.19
CA THR A 354 -9.73 54.85 8.32
C THR A 354 -8.88 56.02 7.87
N GLU A 355 -8.64 56.14 6.57
CA GLU A 355 -7.81 57.20 5.98
C GLU A 355 -8.70 58.30 5.40
N LYS A 356 -8.49 59.54 5.87
CA LYS A 356 -9.25 60.72 5.44
C LYS A 356 -9.10 60.99 3.94
N GLU A 357 -7.90 60.83 3.40
CA GLU A 357 -7.58 61.03 1.97
C GLU A 357 -8.35 60.04 1.07
N SER A 358 -8.44 58.77 1.48
CA SER A 358 -9.22 57.75 0.76
C SER A 358 -10.71 58.13 0.65
N VAL A 359 -11.29 58.68 1.71
CA VAL A 359 -12.69 59.16 1.70
C VAL A 359 -12.84 60.40 0.81
N GLN A 360 -11.90 61.35 0.86
CA GLN A 360 -11.88 62.54 -0.01
C GLN A 360 -11.84 62.17 -1.49
N ASN A 361 -10.96 61.23 -1.86
CA ASN A 361 -10.85 60.74 -3.24
C ASN A 361 -12.16 60.14 -3.73
N ILE A 362 -12.84 59.34 -2.90
CA ILE A 362 -14.17 58.80 -3.23
C ILE A 362 -15.17 59.93 -3.42
N LEU A 363 -15.31 60.84 -2.45
CA LEU A 363 -16.27 61.95 -2.54
C LEU A 363 -16.08 62.80 -3.79
N SER A 364 -14.84 63.10 -4.18
CA SER A 364 -14.55 63.88 -5.38
C SER A 364 -15.16 63.28 -6.66
N VAL A 365 -15.22 61.95 -6.75
CA VAL A 365 -15.85 61.25 -7.88
C VAL A 365 -17.37 61.44 -7.84
N PHE A 366 -17.99 61.26 -6.68
CA PHE A 366 -19.46 61.33 -6.51
C PHE A 366 -20.03 62.75 -6.47
N ASP A 367 -19.21 63.77 -6.18
CA ASP A 367 -19.60 65.18 -6.26
C ASP A 367 -19.73 65.64 -7.71
N SER A 368 -18.88 65.11 -8.60
CA SER A 368 -18.94 65.37 -10.04
C SER A 368 -20.08 64.61 -10.72
N GLU A 369 -20.32 63.37 -10.29
CA GLU A 369 -21.38 62.51 -10.81
C GLU A 369 -22.13 61.81 -9.66
N LYS A 370 -23.38 62.20 -9.40
CA LYS A 370 -24.21 61.55 -8.35
C LYS A 370 -24.35 60.04 -8.53
N ILE A 371 -24.34 59.59 -9.78
CA ILE A 371 -24.36 58.17 -10.17
C ILE A 371 -23.11 57.90 -10.99
N VAL A 372 -22.20 57.10 -10.45
CA VAL A 372 -20.93 56.76 -11.09
C VAL A 372 -21.09 55.46 -11.88
N LYS A 373 -20.61 55.46 -13.13
CA LYS A 373 -20.67 54.28 -14.01
C LYS A 373 -19.31 53.58 -14.09
N LYS A 374 -19.33 52.25 -14.17
CA LYS A 374 -18.13 51.39 -14.29
C LYS A 374 -17.10 51.56 -13.16
N LEU A 375 -17.57 51.80 -11.93
CA LEU A 375 -16.68 51.90 -10.77
C LEU A 375 -16.07 50.54 -10.46
N MET A 376 -14.74 50.48 -10.35
CA MET A 376 -13.99 49.26 -10.02
C MET A 376 -13.48 49.32 -8.59
N PHE A 377 -13.76 48.26 -7.82
CA PHE A 377 -13.13 48.00 -6.53
C PHE A 377 -12.28 46.75 -6.60
N THR A 378 -10.98 46.91 -6.34
CA THR A 378 -10.04 45.79 -6.19
C THR A 378 -9.85 45.51 -4.71
N THR A 379 -10.08 44.27 -4.31
CA THR A 379 -9.83 43.80 -2.94
C THR A 379 -8.76 42.73 -2.98
N SER A 380 -7.72 42.89 -2.18
CA SER A 380 -6.67 41.89 -1.97
C SER A 380 -6.36 41.81 -0.48
N GLY A 381 -5.81 40.69 -0.04
CA GLY A 381 -5.44 40.51 1.36
C GLY A 381 -4.79 39.15 1.61
N PRO A 382 -3.90 39.05 2.61
CA PRO A 382 -3.17 37.82 2.90
C PRO A 382 -4.10 36.66 3.31
N GLU A 383 -5.25 36.97 3.89
CA GLU A 383 -6.24 35.99 4.37
C GLU A 383 -7.35 35.70 3.35
N ALA A 384 -7.34 36.32 2.16
CA ALA A 384 -8.36 36.11 1.16
C ALA A 384 -8.25 34.68 0.59
N ARG A 385 -9.29 33.87 0.79
CA ARG A 385 -9.29 32.46 0.38
C ARG A 385 -10.70 31.94 0.12
N ILE A 386 -10.78 30.89 -0.70
CA ILE A 386 -11.96 30.03 -0.81
C ILE A 386 -11.68 28.75 -0.04
N GLU A 387 -12.56 28.42 0.88
CA GLU A 387 -12.60 27.11 1.52
C GLU A 387 -13.60 26.25 0.73
N PHE A 388 -13.09 25.22 0.07
CA PHE A 388 -13.91 24.33 -0.76
C PHE A 388 -13.58 22.88 -0.44
N PHE A 389 -14.56 22.20 0.17
CA PHE A 389 -14.38 20.88 0.79
C PHE A 389 -13.22 20.89 1.81
N ASN A 390 -12.19 20.08 1.59
CA ASN A 390 -10.98 19.99 2.41
C ASN A 390 -9.84 20.88 1.88
N ALA A 391 -10.05 21.68 0.84
CA ALA A 391 -9.02 22.50 0.22
C ALA A 391 -9.21 23.98 0.58
N VAL A 392 -8.07 24.66 0.73
CA VAL A 392 -8.00 26.11 0.93
C VAL A 392 -7.27 26.70 -0.27
N ILE A 393 -7.97 27.53 -1.04
CA ILE A 393 -7.48 28.09 -2.29
C ILE A 393 -7.27 29.60 -2.10
N PRO A 394 -6.02 30.10 -2.08
CA PRO A 394 -5.74 31.50 -1.81
C PRO A 394 -6.14 32.40 -2.99
N ILE A 395 -6.90 33.45 -2.69
CA ILE A 395 -7.27 34.49 -3.63
C ILE A 395 -6.16 35.56 -3.63
N GLU A 396 -5.63 35.89 -4.80
CA GLU A 396 -4.71 37.00 -4.97
C GLU A 396 -5.45 38.34 -4.89
N LYS A 397 -6.51 38.48 -5.69
CA LYS A 397 -7.38 39.66 -5.70
C LYS A 397 -8.75 39.34 -6.26
N VAL A 398 -9.72 40.17 -5.90
CA VAL A 398 -11.07 40.21 -6.48
C VAL A 398 -11.31 41.60 -7.06
N GLU A 399 -11.73 41.67 -8.31
CA GLU A 399 -12.13 42.92 -8.95
C GLU A 399 -13.66 42.95 -9.10
N ASN A 400 -14.29 43.95 -8.50
CA ASN A 400 -15.72 44.19 -8.58
C ASN A 400 -15.95 45.41 -9.48
N ILE A 401 -16.52 45.20 -10.66
CA ILE A 401 -16.80 46.26 -11.64
C ILE A 401 -18.31 46.51 -11.63
N TYR A 402 -18.72 47.61 -11.02
CA TYR A 402 -20.11 48.00 -10.89
C TYR A 402 -20.57 48.84 -12.07
N ASN A 403 -21.65 48.43 -12.74
CA ASN A 403 -22.15 49.17 -13.91
C ASN A 403 -22.66 50.55 -13.51
N SER A 404 -23.35 50.66 -12.38
CA SER A 404 -23.87 51.92 -11.85
C SER A 404 -24.03 51.90 -10.32
N VAL A 405 -23.42 52.86 -9.64
CA VAL A 405 -23.53 52.99 -8.17
C VAL A 405 -23.76 54.43 -7.73
N GLN A 406 -24.34 54.59 -6.55
CA GLN A 406 -24.48 55.87 -5.86
C GLN A 406 -24.21 55.69 -4.36
N ILE A 407 -23.77 56.75 -3.69
CA ILE A 407 -23.58 56.77 -2.23
C ILE A 407 -24.89 57.17 -1.56
N VAL A 408 -25.24 56.47 -0.48
CA VAL A 408 -26.37 56.85 0.37
C VAL A 408 -26.01 58.08 1.18
N ASP A 409 -26.83 59.14 1.06
CA ASP A 409 -26.75 60.36 1.88
C ASP A 409 -25.37 61.05 1.81
N LEU A 410 -25.00 61.46 0.59
CA LEU A 410 -23.71 62.08 0.28
C LEU A 410 -23.43 63.33 1.13
N ASP A 411 -24.45 64.17 1.38
CA ASP A 411 -24.32 65.38 2.20
C ASP A 411 -23.94 65.05 3.65
N ARG A 412 -24.54 64.00 4.22
CA ARG A 412 -24.17 63.53 5.56
C ARG A 412 -22.75 62.97 5.59
N LEU A 413 -22.28 62.35 4.51
CA LEU A 413 -20.92 61.83 4.41
C LEU A 413 -19.89 62.97 4.40
N HIS A 414 -20.15 64.06 3.68
CA HIS A 414 -19.34 65.29 3.74
C HIS A 414 -19.23 65.84 5.16
N GLY A 415 -20.36 65.95 5.86
CA GLY A 415 -20.36 66.39 7.26
C GLY A 415 -19.52 65.49 8.15
N LYS A 416 -19.60 64.16 8.01
CA LYS A 416 -18.77 63.22 8.78
C LYS A 416 -17.27 63.38 8.51
N LEU A 417 -16.90 63.65 7.27
CA LEU A 417 -15.50 63.81 6.89
C LEU A 417 -14.88 65.09 7.48
N GLU A 418 -15.64 66.18 7.57
CA GLU A 418 -15.20 67.45 8.16
C GLU A 418 -14.67 67.25 9.58
N TYR A 419 -15.42 66.49 10.40
CA TYR A 419 -15.11 66.22 11.80
C TYR A 419 -14.33 64.92 12.05
N MET A 420 -13.80 64.26 11.00
CA MET A 420 -13.04 63.02 11.16
C MET A 420 -11.66 63.29 11.74
N ASP A 421 -11.40 62.72 12.92
CA ASP A 421 -10.11 62.74 13.61
C ASP A 421 -9.20 61.57 13.18
N GLU A 422 -7.89 61.70 13.46
CA GLU A 422 -6.88 60.70 13.11
C GLU A 422 -7.10 59.39 13.89
N GLY A 423 -7.34 58.28 13.18
CA GLY A 423 -7.67 56.98 13.76
C GLY A 423 -9.17 56.66 13.85
N GLU A 424 -10.06 57.60 13.50
CA GLU A 424 -11.48 57.31 13.35
C GLU A 424 -11.78 56.54 12.05
N SER A 425 -12.93 55.86 12.01
CA SER A 425 -13.37 55.11 10.82
C SER A 425 -14.71 55.63 10.30
N ILE A 426 -14.79 55.87 8.99
CA ILE A 426 -16.02 56.25 8.29
C ILE A 426 -16.53 55.07 7.47
N LYS A 427 -17.84 54.81 7.60
CA LYS A 427 -18.56 53.83 6.78
C LYS A 427 -19.27 54.53 5.63
N ILE A 428 -18.94 54.13 4.40
CA ILE A 428 -19.60 54.58 3.18
C ILE A 428 -20.52 53.46 2.69
N VAL A 429 -21.79 53.78 2.45
CA VAL A 429 -22.79 52.83 1.96
C VAL A 429 -23.08 53.12 0.50
N PHE A 430 -22.89 52.12 -0.35
CA PHE A 430 -23.16 52.17 -1.77
C PHE A 430 -24.43 51.38 -2.09
N VAL A 431 -25.26 51.93 -2.98
CA VAL A 431 -26.50 51.32 -3.47
C VAL A 431 -26.53 51.39 -5.01
N PRO A 432 -27.33 50.54 -5.68
CA PRO A 432 -27.39 50.57 -7.14
C PRO A 432 -27.90 51.92 -7.66
N GLY A 433 -27.35 52.35 -8.80
CA GLY A 433 -27.85 53.48 -9.59
C GLY A 433 -28.87 53.02 -10.63
N GLU A 434 -28.59 53.31 -11.91
CA GLU A 434 -29.46 52.97 -13.04
C GLU A 434 -29.43 51.47 -13.40
N ASP A 435 -28.25 50.85 -13.27
CA ASP A 435 -28.01 49.45 -13.58
C ASP A 435 -27.44 48.74 -12.35
N PRO A 436 -28.23 47.85 -11.69
CA PRO A 436 -27.79 47.15 -10.50
C PRO A 436 -26.79 46.03 -10.79
N GLU A 437 -26.51 45.68 -12.05
CA GLU A 437 -25.58 44.59 -12.34
C GLU A 437 -24.13 44.99 -12.11
N PHE A 438 -23.34 44.03 -11.63
CA PHE A 438 -21.90 44.17 -11.48
C PHE A 438 -21.20 42.85 -11.80
N LYS A 439 -19.94 42.98 -12.21
CA LYS A 439 -19.07 41.87 -12.58
C LYS A 439 -18.05 41.63 -11.48
N GLN A 440 -17.87 40.37 -11.07
CA GLN A 440 -16.80 39.95 -10.17
C GLN A 440 -15.80 39.09 -10.93
N LEU A 441 -14.53 39.47 -10.87
CA LEU A 441 -13.41 38.68 -11.40
C LEU A 441 -12.56 38.21 -10.22
N TYR A 442 -12.28 36.91 -10.17
CA TYR A 442 -11.46 36.29 -9.13
C TYR A 442 -10.13 35.87 -9.73
N TYR A 443 -9.05 36.26 -9.06
CA TYR A 443 -7.68 35.91 -9.42
C TYR A 443 -7.10 35.09 -8.26
N PHE A 444 -6.59 33.90 -8.58
CA PHE A 444 -6.00 32.98 -7.60
C PHE A 444 -4.50 32.88 -7.83
N LYS A 445 -3.76 32.66 -6.75
CA LYS A 445 -2.34 32.33 -6.85
C LYS A 445 -2.22 30.95 -7.49
N THR A 446 -1.40 30.82 -8.53
CA THR A 446 -1.20 29.53 -9.19
C THR A 446 -0.22 28.67 -8.39
N ALA A 447 -0.22 27.33 -8.60
CA ALA A 447 0.66 26.41 -7.88
C ALA A 447 2.17 26.66 -8.12
N SER A 448 2.54 27.48 -9.11
CA SER A 448 3.91 27.98 -9.30
C SER A 448 4.29 29.14 -8.37
N GLU A 449 3.32 29.69 -7.63
CA GLU A 449 3.41 30.88 -6.78
C GLU A 449 3.04 30.60 -5.31
N ILE A 450 2.72 29.33 -4.99
CA ILE A 450 2.55 28.77 -3.64
C ILE A 450 3.73 27.84 -3.39
#